data_AF-A0A177L0W4-F1
#
_entry.id   AF-A0A177L0W4-F1
#
_cell.length_a   1.000
_cell.length_b   1.000
_cell.length_c   1.000
_cell.angle_alpha   90.00
_cell.angle_beta   90.00
_cell.angle_gamma   90.00
#
_symmetry.space_group_name_H-M   'P 1'
#
loop_
_entity.id
_entity.type
_entity.pdbx_description
1 polymer ?
#
loop_
_entity_poly.entity_id
_entity_poly.type
_entity_poly.pdbx_seq_one_letter_code
_entity_poly.pdbx_strand_id
1 'polypeptide(L)'
;MRKFIKIALIVVLFLALIGGGTLYYFTKVKTYDVADEKVDEIIDSPYSIAYPEGTPIPEGAQKDEEGLVIVDKDGNFLLEDGSVMSPDDWFASPEYAAAVSTGTGGKNNGGSSSSDPASSNGGTGSTGTGSDGSGNTDAGSGSGSNGETGGTNEAPAGMTVDAIKSRYDSSFQSLEGQVDSQLGSLISQAKGEYVEKKAAGETVNPAYFYQKYNGAAANVESKTDAAFNSLYTGLTSELKANGFSESHANQYKADYEAMKESRRSELLSKVTGM
;
A
#
# COMPACT_ATOMS: atom_id res chain seq x y z
N MET A 1 36.94 -15.97 13.12
CA MET A 1 37.03 -14.49 13.02
C MET A 1 37.27 -13.92 11.62
N ARG A 2 37.70 -14.69 10.59
CA ARG A 2 38.05 -14.13 9.25
C ARG A 2 36.89 -14.01 8.24
N LYS A 3 35.69 -14.51 8.57
CA LYS A 3 34.51 -14.47 7.67
C LYS A 3 33.57 -13.30 7.99
N PHE A 4 33.47 -12.93 9.26
CA PHE A 4 32.68 -11.77 9.71
C PHE A 4 33.30 -10.41 9.30
N ILE A 5 34.64 -10.32 9.24
CA ILE A 5 35.33 -9.10 8.78
C ILE A 5 35.10 -8.85 7.28
N LYS A 6 34.89 -9.89 6.46
CA LYS A 6 34.60 -9.74 5.03
C LYS A 6 33.17 -9.26 4.76
N ILE A 7 32.22 -9.69 5.58
CA ILE A 7 30.82 -9.26 5.47
C ILE A 7 30.67 -7.82 5.99
N ALA A 8 31.33 -7.47 7.09
CA ALA A 8 31.36 -6.09 7.60
C ALA A 8 32.00 -5.09 6.61
N LEU A 9 33.02 -5.51 5.85
CA LEU A 9 33.64 -4.65 4.82
C LEU A 9 32.76 -4.44 3.58
N ILE A 10 31.95 -5.42 3.18
CA ILE A 10 31.03 -5.28 2.03
C ILE A 10 29.87 -4.35 2.38
N VAL A 11 29.32 -4.46 3.59
CA VAL A 11 28.23 -3.59 4.06
C VAL A 11 28.70 -2.14 4.24
N VAL A 12 29.91 -1.91 4.76
CA VAL A 12 30.49 -0.57 4.89
C VAL A 12 30.88 0.04 3.53
N LEU A 13 31.29 -0.77 2.54
CA LEU A 13 31.52 -0.30 1.17
C LEU A 13 30.21 0.09 0.48
N PHE A 14 29.11 -0.63 0.71
CA PHE A 14 27.78 -0.29 0.20
C PHE A 14 27.20 0.98 0.86
N LEU A 15 27.40 1.17 2.17
CA LEU A 15 27.00 2.41 2.86
C LEU A 15 27.84 3.63 2.41
N ALA A 16 29.14 3.43 2.13
CA ALA A 16 29.99 4.49 1.60
C ALA A 16 29.70 4.84 0.12
N LEU A 17 29.13 3.91 -0.67
CA LEU A 17 28.68 4.17 -2.04
C LEU A 17 27.32 4.89 -2.10
N ILE A 18 26.45 4.68 -1.11
CA ILE A 18 25.20 5.45 -0.96
C ILE A 18 25.48 6.93 -0.63
N GLY A 19 26.55 7.23 0.11
CA GLY A 19 26.94 8.61 0.46
C GLY A 19 28.00 9.27 -0.46
N GLY A 20 28.96 8.52 -0.99
CA GLY A 20 30.08 9.04 -1.79
C GLY A 20 29.98 8.80 -3.30
N GLY A 21 29.14 7.85 -3.73
CA GLY A 21 28.92 7.53 -5.15
C GLY A 21 28.15 8.62 -5.91
N THR A 22 27.23 9.33 -5.24
CA THR A 22 26.44 10.41 -5.82
C THR A 22 27.29 11.58 -6.35
N LEU A 23 28.41 11.90 -5.69
CA LEU A 23 29.28 13.02 -6.10
C LEU A 23 30.31 12.65 -7.20
N TYR A 24 30.81 11.42 -7.22
CA TYR A 24 31.78 10.99 -8.25
C TYR A 24 31.07 10.53 -9.55
N TYR A 25 29.88 9.95 -9.44
CA TYR A 25 29.12 9.47 -10.60
C TYR A 25 28.64 10.63 -11.49
N PHE A 26 28.24 11.76 -10.90
CA PHE A 26 27.77 12.94 -11.64
C PHE A 26 28.85 13.64 -12.47
N THR A 27 30.14 13.44 -12.19
CA THR A 27 31.21 14.26 -12.80
C THR A 27 32.07 13.52 -13.82
N LYS A 28 32.00 12.18 -13.93
CA LYS A 28 32.92 11.43 -14.80
C LYS A 28 32.38 10.21 -15.54
N VAL A 29 31.19 9.69 -15.25
CA VAL A 29 30.70 8.50 -15.97
C VAL A 29 29.95 8.94 -17.22
N LYS A 30 30.50 8.57 -18.38
CA LYS A 30 29.86 8.69 -19.69
C LYS A 30 28.40 8.29 -19.55
N THR A 31 27.50 9.18 -19.94
CA THR A 31 26.09 8.91 -20.17
C THR A 31 26.01 7.79 -21.19
N TYR A 32 25.97 6.54 -20.72
CA TYR A 32 25.40 5.47 -21.52
C TYR A 32 23.95 5.86 -21.74
N ASP A 33 23.46 5.66 -22.95
CA ASP A 33 22.04 5.81 -23.25
C ASP A 33 21.32 4.68 -22.50
N VAL A 34 20.91 4.98 -21.27
CA VAL A 34 20.18 4.06 -20.39
C VAL A 34 18.68 4.17 -20.63
N ALA A 35 18.26 5.10 -21.50
CA ALA A 35 16.88 5.27 -21.93
C ALA A 35 16.43 4.00 -22.65
N ASP A 36 15.53 3.28 -22.00
CA ASP A 36 14.85 2.13 -22.57
C ASP A 36 13.38 2.48 -22.51
N GLU A 37 12.80 2.71 -23.68
CA GLU A 37 11.41 3.13 -23.85
C GLU A 37 10.44 2.22 -23.08
N LYS A 38 10.76 0.91 -22.96
CA LYS A 38 9.94 -0.02 -22.17
C LYS A 38 10.07 0.20 -20.67
N VAL A 39 11.25 0.57 -20.19
CA VAL A 39 11.45 0.91 -18.77
C VAL A 39 10.77 2.23 -18.45
N ASP A 40 10.90 3.22 -19.35
CA ASP A 40 10.27 4.53 -19.22
C ASP A 40 8.74 4.40 -19.18
N GLU A 41 8.15 3.59 -20.07
CA GLU A 41 6.71 3.28 -20.07
C GLU A 41 6.23 2.66 -18.74
N ILE A 42 7.01 1.75 -18.15
CA ILE A 42 6.69 1.12 -16.85
C ILE A 42 6.71 2.16 -15.72
N ILE A 43 7.71 3.05 -15.69
CA ILE A 43 7.87 4.02 -14.60
C ILE A 43 6.91 5.20 -14.72
N ASP A 44 6.57 5.61 -15.95
CA ASP A 44 5.70 6.76 -16.22
C ASP A 44 4.21 6.42 -16.16
N SER A 45 3.85 5.13 -16.20
CA SER A 45 2.47 4.68 -16.02
C SER A 45 1.89 5.17 -14.68
N PRO A 46 0.82 5.98 -14.66
CA PRO A 46 0.25 6.52 -13.43
C PRO A 46 -0.38 5.43 -12.57
N TYR A 47 -0.67 5.74 -11.31
CA TYR A 47 -1.47 4.88 -10.46
C TYR A 47 -2.93 5.30 -10.47
N SER A 48 -3.80 4.32 -10.35
CA SER A 48 -5.25 4.47 -10.24
C SER A 48 -5.69 4.14 -8.82
N ILE A 49 -6.15 5.12 -8.06
CA ILE A 49 -6.55 4.97 -6.67
C ILE A 49 -8.03 4.62 -6.56
N ALA A 50 -8.32 3.47 -5.94
CA ALA A 50 -9.66 3.03 -5.59
C ALA A 50 -10.12 3.68 -4.27
N TYR A 51 -10.45 4.97 -4.26
CA TYR A 51 -11.00 5.62 -3.06
C TYR A 51 -12.32 4.96 -2.63
N PRO A 52 -12.58 4.85 -1.30
CA PRO A 52 -13.84 4.32 -0.81
C PRO A 52 -15.07 5.02 -1.39
N GLU A 53 -16.15 4.26 -1.57
CA GLU A 53 -17.41 4.84 -2.02
C GLU A 53 -17.88 5.94 -1.07
N GLY A 54 -18.25 7.08 -1.65
CA GLY A 54 -18.70 8.25 -0.92
C GLY A 54 -17.59 9.16 -0.41
N THR A 55 -16.31 8.81 -0.57
CA THR A 55 -15.20 9.76 -0.36
C THR A 55 -15.30 10.87 -1.41
N PRO A 56 -15.45 12.15 -1.00
CA PRO A 56 -15.47 13.25 -1.95
C PRO A 56 -14.12 13.42 -2.64
N ILE A 57 -14.14 13.47 -3.97
CA ILE A 57 -12.97 13.64 -4.85
C ILE A 57 -13.15 14.98 -5.59
N PRO A 58 -12.05 15.71 -5.92
CA PRO A 58 -12.18 16.98 -6.63
C PRO A 58 -12.95 16.88 -7.93
N GLU A 59 -13.70 17.93 -8.25
CA GLU A 59 -14.43 18.02 -9.51
C GLU A 59 -13.44 17.99 -10.69
N GLY A 60 -13.80 17.22 -11.72
CA GLY A 60 -12.93 17.03 -12.89
C GLY A 60 -11.73 16.12 -12.63
N ALA A 61 -11.64 15.42 -11.49
CA ALA A 61 -10.60 14.39 -11.32
C ALA A 61 -10.73 13.31 -12.40
N GLN A 62 -9.62 13.06 -13.10
CA GLN A 62 -9.55 12.03 -14.12
C GLN A 62 -9.74 10.66 -13.49
N LYS A 63 -10.47 9.81 -14.22
CA LYS A 63 -10.72 8.43 -13.84
C LYS A 63 -10.31 7.51 -14.97
N ASP A 64 -9.82 6.33 -14.61
CA ASP A 64 -9.57 5.28 -15.58
C ASP A 64 -10.87 4.60 -16.06
N GLU A 65 -10.73 3.58 -16.91
CA GLU A 65 -11.85 2.83 -17.47
C GLU A 65 -12.69 2.09 -16.41
N GLU A 66 -12.10 1.83 -15.23
CA GLU A 66 -12.76 1.18 -14.09
C GLU A 66 -13.37 2.21 -13.12
N GLY A 67 -13.22 3.50 -13.39
CA GLY A 67 -13.73 4.60 -12.57
C GLY A 67 -12.84 4.94 -11.36
N LEU A 68 -11.61 4.41 -11.30
CA LEU A 68 -10.63 4.70 -10.25
C LEU A 68 -9.93 6.03 -10.53
N VAL A 69 -9.55 6.75 -9.48
CA VAL A 69 -9.01 8.12 -9.61
C VAL A 69 -7.54 8.07 -10.00
N ILE A 70 -7.17 8.72 -11.09
CA ILE A 70 -5.78 8.73 -11.57
C ILE A 70 -4.97 9.77 -10.77
N VAL A 71 -3.83 9.33 -10.24
CA VAL A 71 -2.84 10.22 -9.60
C VAL A 71 -1.52 10.26 -10.35
N ASP A 72 -0.84 11.40 -10.27
CA ASP A 72 0.44 11.61 -10.94
C ASP A 72 1.58 10.96 -10.14
N LYS A 73 2.80 11.11 -10.67
CA LYS A 73 4.01 10.58 -10.01
C LYS A 73 4.28 11.17 -8.62
N ASP A 74 3.67 12.30 -8.30
CA ASP A 74 3.78 13.02 -7.03
C ASP A 74 2.53 12.81 -6.15
N GLY A 75 1.61 11.91 -6.55
CA GLY A 75 0.42 11.55 -5.78
C GLY A 75 -0.73 12.56 -5.88
N ASN A 76 -0.62 13.55 -6.77
CA ASN A 76 -1.66 14.56 -6.98
C ASN A 76 -2.76 14.03 -7.88
N PHE A 77 -3.99 14.47 -7.65
CA PHE A 77 -5.11 14.23 -8.55
C PHE A 77 -4.83 14.87 -9.91
N LEU A 78 -4.87 14.11 -11.00
CA LEU A 78 -4.91 14.72 -12.34
C LEU A 78 -6.33 15.18 -12.63
N LEU A 79 -6.49 16.40 -13.12
CA LEU A 79 -7.78 16.95 -13.52
C LEU A 79 -7.94 16.90 -15.05
N GLU A 80 -9.17 16.86 -15.54
CA GLU A 80 -9.52 16.77 -16.97
C GLU A 80 -8.97 17.93 -17.79
N ASP A 81 -8.75 19.09 -17.17
CA ASP A 81 -8.15 20.27 -17.81
C ASP A 81 -6.60 20.20 -17.90
N GLY A 82 -6.00 19.11 -17.41
CA GLY A 82 -4.56 18.87 -17.38
C GLY A 82 -3.84 19.51 -16.20
N SER A 83 -4.54 20.22 -15.32
CA SER A 83 -3.98 20.68 -14.05
C SER A 83 -3.93 19.55 -13.02
N VAL A 84 -3.22 19.79 -11.91
CA VAL A 84 -3.11 18.84 -10.80
C VAL A 84 -3.60 19.47 -9.50
N MET A 85 -4.21 18.67 -8.64
CA MET A 85 -4.63 19.08 -7.31
C MET A 85 -3.98 18.21 -6.24
N SER A 86 -3.31 18.85 -5.28
CA SER A 86 -2.70 18.15 -4.14
C SER A 86 -3.79 17.54 -3.25
N PRO A 87 -3.61 16.31 -2.73
CA PRO A 87 -4.50 15.73 -1.74
C PRO A 87 -4.63 16.60 -0.49
N ASP A 88 -3.50 17.14 -0.01
CA ASP A 88 -3.51 17.99 1.19
C ASP A 88 -4.33 19.26 0.97
N ASP A 89 -4.26 19.86 -0.22
CA ASP A 89 -5.04 21.06 -0.57
C ASP A 89 -6.54 20.72 -0.73
N TRP A 90 -6.85 19.62 -1.41
CA TRP A 90 -8.23 19.16 -1.60
C TRP A 90 -8.91 18.85 -0.27
N PHE A 91 -8.29 18.00 0.56
CA PHE A 91 -8.88 17.54 1.80
C PHE A 91 -8.93 18.62 2.89
N ALA A 92 -8.11 19.68 2.77
CA ALA A 92 -8.22 20.89 3.60
C ALA A 92 -9.21 21.93 3.04
N SER A 93 -9.78 21.71 1.85
CA SER A 93 -10.61 22.71 1.18
C SER A 93 -12.01 22.87 1.83
N PRO A 94 -12.61 24.07 1.70
CA PRO A 94 -14.02 24.27 2.07
C PRO A 94 -14.98 23.40 1.24
N GLU A 95 -14.61 23.06 0.01
CA GLU A 95 -15.41 22.23 -0.89
C GLU A 95 -15.50 20.79 -0.39
N TYR A 96 -14.37 20.21 0.04
CA TYR A 96 -14.35 18.91 0.71
C TYR A 96 -15.19 18.94 2.00
N ALA A 97 -15.02 19.97 2.83
CA ALA A 97 -15.79 20.12 4.07
C ALA A 97 -17.31 20.23 3.82
N ALA A 98 -17.72 20.92 2.75
CA ALA A 98 -19.12 21.00 2.34
C ALA A 98 -19.62 19.64 1.84
N ALA A 99 -18.84 18.96 0.99
CA ALA A 99 -19.20 17.68 0.40
C ALA A 99 -19.39 16.59 1.47
N VAL A 100 -18.47 16.49 2.44
CA VAL A 100 -18.59 15.52 3.54
C VAL A 100 -19.80 15.82 4.42
N SER A 101 -20.11 17.10 4.69
CA SER A 101 -21.28 17.49 5.48
C SER A 101 -22.61 17.16 4.79
N THR A 102 -22.66 17.21 3.46
CA THR A 102 -23.85 16.81 2.69
C THR A 102 -23.97 15.29 2.49
N GLY A 103 -22.84 14.57 2.57
CA GLY A 103 -22.76 13.12 2.34
C GLY A 103 -23.04 12.24 3.57
N THR A 104 -22.92 12.76 4.80
CA THR A 104 -23.18 11.98 6.03
C THR A 104 -24.67 11.69 6.30
N GLY A 105 -25.57 12.09 5.39
CA GLY A 105 -27.00 11.76 5.39
C GLY A 105 -27.34 10.43 4.72
N GLY A 106 -26.44 9.44 4.80
CA GLY A 106 -26.65 8.09 4.29
C GLY A 106 -27.84 7.41 4.97
N LYS A 107 -29.00 7.50 4.31
CA LYS A 107 -30.20 6.70 4.60
C LYS A 107 -29.80 5.23 4.63
N ASN A 108 -29.83 4.63 5.82
CA ASN A 108 -30.03 3.20 5.96
C ASN A 108 -31.36 2.85 5.31
N ASN A 109 -31.32 2.44 4.05
CA ASN A 109 -32.46 1.85 3.38
C ASN A 109 -32.62 0.43 3.93
N GLY A 110 -33.22 0.35 5.12
CA GLY A 110 -33.79 -0.87 5.67
C GLY A 110 -34.89 -1.35 4.73
N GLY A 111 -34.50 -2.14 3.74
CA GLY A 111 -35.40 -2.93 2.92
C GLY A 111 -36.09 -3.97 3.80
N SER A 112 -37.22 -3.57 4.35
CA SER A 112 -38.22 -4.47 4.91
C SER A 112 -38.75 -5.36 3.78
N SER A 113 -38.48 -6.65 3.86
CA SER A 113 -39.25 -7.69 3.17
C SER A 113 -39.67 -8.74 4.18
N SER A 114 -40.78 -8.46 4.86
CA SER A 114 -41.53 -9.43 5.64
C SER A 114 -42.57 -10.14 4.77
N SER A 115 -42.43 -11.46 4.62
CA SER A 115 -43.55 -12.39 4.45
C SER A 115 -43.11 -13.84 4.70
N ASP A 116 -43.12 -14.22 5.97
CA ASP A 116 -43.78 -15.39 6.59
C ASP A 116 -43.48 -16.87 6.19
N PRO A 117 -43.77 -17.82 7.11
CA PRO A 117 -42.93 -19.00 7.37
C PRO A 117 -43.54 -20.33 6.89
N ALA A 118 -42.71 -21.38 6.81
CA ALA A 118 -43.20 -22.76 6.74
C ALA A 118 -42.32 -23.74 7.53
N SER A 119 -42.99 -24.37 8.49
CA SER A 119 -42.58 -25.55 9.26
C SER A 119 -42.31 -26.76 8.37
N SER A 120 -41.28 -27.55 8.72
CA SER A 120 -41.37 -29.01 8.56
C SER A 120 -40.50 -29.75 9.58
N ASN A 121 -41.20 -30.57 10.33
CA ASN A 121 -40.83 -31.56 11.32
C ASN A 121 -40.05 -32.76 10.73
N GLY A 122 -39.21 -33.40 11.57
CA GLY A 122 -38.97 -34.86 11.53
C GLY A 122 -37.54 -35.32 11.24
N GLY A 123 -36.93 -36.06 12.18
CA GLY A 123 -35.66 -36.75 11.95
C GLY A 123 -35.01 -37.38 13.18
N THR A 124 -35.60 -38.50 13.63
CA THR A 124 -35.22 -39.34 14.77
C THR A 124 -33.96 -40.21 14.53
N GLY A 125 -33.19 -40.50 15.59
CA GLY A 125 -32.40 -41.75 15.74
C GLY A 125 -30.91 -41.55 16.09
N SER A 126 -30.48 -41.84 17.33
CA SER A 126 -29.81 -43.10 17.78
C SER A 126 -28.32 -43.14 17.38
N THR A 127 -27.27 -43.41 18.18
CA THR A 127 -26.93 -44.14 19.42
C THR A 127 -25.54 -43.59 19.83
N GLY A 128 -25.15 -43.32 21.07
CA GLY A 128 -24.90 -44.26 22.17
C GLY A 128 -23.39 -44.37 22.50
N THR A 129 -23.04 -44.26 23.79
CA THR A 129 -21.81 -44.78 24.47
C THR A 129 -20.45 -44.12 24.14
N GLY A 130 -19.56 -43.74 25.06
CA GLY A 130 -19.43 -43.85 26.52
C GLY A 130 -17.98 -43.48 26.93
N SER A 131 -17.74 -43.40 28.26
CA SER A 131 -16.45 -43.47 28.98
C SER A 131 -15.83 -42.17 29.53
N ASP A 132 -16.11 -41.98 30.83
CA ASP A 132 -15.25 -41.62 31.97
C ASP A 132 -13.80 -41.11 31.77
N GLY A 133 -13.46 -40.11 32.59
CA GLY A 133 -12.07 -39.71 32.86
C GLY A 133 -11.93 -38.49 33.79
N SER A 134 -12.01 -38.75 35.10
CA SER A 134 -11.80 -37.82 36.23
C SER A 134 -10.40 -37.19 36.29
N GLY A 135 -10.25 -35.95 36.82
CA GLY A 135 -8.94 -35.37 37.16
C GLY A 135 -8.86 -33.88 37.55
N ASN A 136 -9.34 -33.58 38.77
CA ASN A 136 -9.13 -32.46 39.73
C ASN A 136 -7.96 -31.42 39.63
N THR A 137 -8.17 -30.27 40.33
CA THR A 137 -7.22 -29.28 40.95
C THR A 137 -6.39 -28.35 40.04
N ASP A 138 -6.04 -27.09 40.35
CA ASP A 138 -6.25 -26.11 41.44
C ASP A 138 -5.67 -24.75 40.93
N ALA A 139 -5.98 -23.68 41.66
CA ALA A 139 -5.73 -22.26 41.54
C ALA A 139 -4.36 -21.73 41.03
N GLY A 140 -4.41 -20.49 40.50
CA GLY A 140 -3.46 -19.45 40.95
C GLY A 140 -3.00 -18.40 39.92
N SER A 141 -3.35 -17.13 40.19
CA SER A 141 -2.63 -15.89 39.83
C SER A 141 -2.64 -15.47 38.35
N GLY A 142 -3.15 -14.32 37.91
CA GLY A 142 -3.03 -12.97 38.46
C GLY A 142 -2.01 -12.18 37.63
N SER A 143 -2.44 -11.16 36.88
CA SER A 143 -1.73 -9.88 36.64
C SER A 143 -2.18 -9.17 35.34
N GLY A 144 -2.90 -8.06 35.52
CA GLY A 144 -2.67 -6.79 34.82
C GLY A 144 -2.89 -6.73 33.30
N SER A 145 -4.14 -6.60 32.86
CA SER A 145 -4.44 -5.90 31.61
C SER A 145 -4.67 -4.42 31.93
N ASN A 146 -3.66 -3.61 31.64
CA ASN A 146 -3.70 -2.16 31.76
C ASN A 146 -4.56 -1.62 30.60
N GLY A 147 -5.87 -1.61 30.79
CA GLY A 147 -6.81 -1.01 29.86
C GLY A 147 -6.64 0.50 29.89
N GLU A 148 -6.01 1.03 28.85
CA GLU A 148 -5.92 2.46 28.60
C GLU A 148 -7.32 3.00 28.28
N THR A 149 -7.93 3.57 29.32
CA THR A 149 -9.07 4.48 29.23
C THR A 149 -8.67 5.72 28.42
N GLY A 150 -9.21 5.86 27.22
CA GLY A 150 -9.03 7.04 26.37
C GLY A 150 -10.30 7.44 25.64
N GLY A 151 -10.98 8.47 26.16
CA GLY A 151 -11.78 9.44 25.41
C GLY A 151 -13.07 8.95 24.73
N THR A 152 -14.19 9.00 25.46
CA THR A 152 -15.52 9.08 24.86
C THR A 152 -15.71 10.46 24.21
N ASN A 153 -15.25 10.61 22.96
CA ASN A 153 -15.94 11.50 22.02
C ASN A 153 -16.92 10.61 21.27
N GLU A 154 -18.18 10.62 21.70
CA GLU A 154 -19.25 9.98 20.94
C GLU A 154 -19.31 10.62 19.55
N ALA A 155 -18.86 9.85 18.56
CA ALA A 155 -19.10 10.10 17.16
C ALA A 155 -20.62 10.07 16.89
N PRO A 156 -21.12 10.85 15.93
CA PRO A 156 -22.52 10.76 15.51
C PRO A 156 -22.85 9.33 15.08
N ALA A 157 -24.03 8.85 15.46
CA ALA A 157 -24.44 7.46 15.27
C ALA A 157 -24.37 7.04 13.78
N GLY A 158 -23.41 6.16 13.46
CA GLY A 158 -23.39 5.43 12.18
C GLY A 158 -22.02 4.94 11.72
N MET A 159 -20.97 5.74 11.90
CA MET A 159 -19.64 5.43 11.36
C MET A 159 -18.63 5.19 12.48
N THR A 160 -17.98 4.02 12.48
CA THR A 160 -16.93 3.67 13.45
C THR A 160 -15.55 3.80 12.82
N VAL A 161 -14.50 3.91 13.65
CA VAL A 161 -13.11 3.90 13.21
C VAL A 161 -12.81 2.66 12.35
N ASP A 162 -13.25 1.48 12.79
CA ASP A 162 -13.00 0.23 12.07
C ASP A 162 -13.75 0.16 10.75
N ALA A 163 -14.96 0.73 10.67
CA ALA A 163 -15.71 0.81 9.42
C ALA A 163 -15.02 1.72 8.38
N ILE A 164 -14.47 2.85 8.81
CA ILE A 164 -13.68 3.74 7.93
C ILE A 164 -12.44 2.99 7.45
N LYS A 165 -11.65 2.44 8.36
CA LYS A 165 -10.41 1.69 8.06
C LYS A 165 -10.64 0.54 7.09
N SER A 166 -11.66 -0.28 7.35
CA SER A 166 -11.97 -1.45 6.52
C SER A 166 -12.27 -1.09 5.07
N ARG A 167 -12.78 0.11 4.78
CA ARG A 167 -12.97 0.56 3.39
C ARG A 167 -11.65 0.95 2.72
N TYR A 168 -10.77 1.62 3.46
CA TYR A 168 -9.44 1.99 2.97
C TYR A 168 -8.51 0.78 2.83
N ASP A 169 -8.71 -0.31 3.58
CA ASP A 169 -7.93 -1.54 3.43
C ASP A 169 -7.96 -2.05 1.98
N SER A 170 -9.15 -2.04 1.34
CA SER A 170 -9.29 -2.42 -0.06
C SER A 170 -8.56 -1.45 -1.00
N SER A 171 -8.58 -0.15 -0.69
CA SER A 171 -7.86 0.88 -1.45
C SER A 171 -6.34 0.68 -1.40
N PHE A 172 -5.79 0.41 -0.22
CA PHE A 172 -4.36 0.14 -0.04
C PHE A 172 -3.94 -1.19 -0.68
N GLN A 173 -4.77 -2.24 -0.59
CA GLN A 173 -4.51 -3.52 -1.28
C GLN A 173 -4.51 -3.36 -2.80
N SER A 174 -5.42 -2.53 -3.35
CA SER A 174 -5.43 -2.22 -4.78
C SER A 174 -4.14 -1.51 -5.21
N LEU A 175 -3.68 -0.52 -4.44
CA LEU A 175 -2.38 0.12 -4.68
C LEU A 175 -1.23 -0.89 -4.61
N GLU A 176 -1.22 -1.76 -3.61
CA GLU A 176 -0.20 -2.80 -3.47
C GLU A 176 -0.11 -3.71 -4.70
N GLY A 177 -1.26 -4.13 -5.25
CA GLY A 177 -1.31 -4.93 -6.47
C GLY A 177 -0.74 -4.21 -7.70
N GLN A 178 -0.99 -2.91 -7.84
CA GLN A 178 -0.42 -2.10 -8.92
C GLN A 178 1.10 -1.97 -8.79
N VAL A 179 1.59 -1.77 -7.57
CA VAL A 179 3.03 -1.70 -7.27
C VAL A 179 3.72 -3.01 -7.61
N ASP A 180 3.15 -4.13 -7.20
CA ASP A 180 3.68 -5.47 -7.49
C ASP A 180 3.69 -5.75 -9.00
N SER A 181 2.66 -5.29 -9.73
CA SER A 181 2.59 -5.39 -11.19
C SER A 181 3.69 -4.57 -11.89
N GLN A 182 3.89 -3.32 -11.49
CA GLN A 182 4.92 -2.45 -12.08
C GLN A 182 6.33 -2.99 -11.79
N LEU A 183 6.60 -3.42 -10.56
CA LEU A 183 7.89 -4.01 -10.19
C LEU A 183 8.10 -5.37 -10.87
N GLY A 184 7.06 -6.19 -10.99
CA GLY A 184 7.11 -7.45 -11.72
C GLY A 184 7.44 -7.25 -13.21
N SER A 185 6.87 -6.22 -13.82
CA SER A 185 7.17 -5.81 -15.20
C SER A 185 8.63 -5.35 -15.34
N LEU A 186 9.11 -4.53 -14.40
CA LEU A 186 10.50 -4.06 -14.39
C LEU A 186 11.50 -5.22 -14.26
N ILE A 187 11.24 -6.17 -13.38
CA ILE A 187 12.06 -7.39 -13.23
C ILE A 187 12.03 -8.23 -14.51
N SER A 188 10.87 -8.36 -15.14
CA SER A 188 10.70 -9.16 -16.36
C SER A 188 11.48 -8.54 -17.52
N GLN A 189 11.44 -7.22 -17.66
CA GLN A 189 12.25 -6.47 -18.63
C GLN A 189 13.75 -6.68 -18.36
N ALA A 190 14.19 -6.59 -17.10
CA ALA A 190 15.59 -6.86 -16.71
C ALA A 190 16.05 -8.27 -17.08
N LYS A 191 15.22 -9.28 -16.81
CA LYS A 191 15.52 -10.68 -17.15
C LYS A 191 15.57 -10.89 -18.65
N GLY A 192 14.62 -10.33 -19.39
CA GLY A 192 14.57 -10.40 -20.85
C GLY A 192 15.84 -9.83 -21.48
N GLU A 193 16.20 -8.61 -21.09
CA GLU A 193 17.41 -7.94 -21.59
C GLU A 193 18.69 -8.73 -21.26
N TYR A 194 18.79 -9.29 -20.05
CA TYR A 194 19.94 -10.12 -19.67
C TYR A 194 20.07 -11.36 -20.57
N VAL A 195 18.96 -12.07 -20.82
CA VAL A 195 18.92 -13.28 -21.65
C VAL A 195 19.26 -12.95 -23.11
N GLU A 196 18.70 -11.87 -23.66
CA GLU A 196 18.97 -11.42 -25.03
C GLU A 196 20.45 -11.08 -25.24
N LYS A 197 21.04 -10.29 -24.32
CA LYS A 197 22.47 -9.95 -24.36
C LYS A 197 23.36 -11.19 -24.28
N LYS A 198 23.00 -12.15 -23.42
CA LYS A 198 23.70 -13.44 -23.33
C LYS A 198 23.61 -14.24 -24.63
N ALA A 199 22.44 -14.31 -25.25
CA ALA A 199 22.21 -15.03 -26.50
C ALA A 199 22.96 -14.39 -27.67
N ALA A 200 23.08 -13.06 -27.68
CA ALA A 200 23.87 -12.29 -28.65
C ALA A 200 25.40 -12.42 -28.45
N GLY A 201 25.85 -13.09 -27.38
CA GLY A 201 27.27 -13.20 -27.05
C GLY A 201 27.88 -11.90 -26.49
N GLU A 202 27.05 -10.95 -26.06
CA GLU A 202 27.50 -9.70 -25.46
C GLU A 202 28.02 -9.93 -24.03
N THR A 203 29.04 -9.17 -23.65
CA THR A 203 29.47 -9.10 -22.25
C THR A 203 28.43 -8.35 -21.44
N VAL A 204 27.70 -9.06 -20.59
CA VAL A 204 26.79 -8.44 -19.62
C VAL A 204 27.59 -7.60 -18.64
N ASN A 205 27.26 -6.30 -18.53
CA ASN A 205 27.85 -5.40 -17.55
C ASN A 205 26.92 -5.30 -16.31
N PRO A 206 27.28 -5.88 -15.16
CA PRO A 206 26.43 -5.82 -13.96
C PRO A 206 26.17 -4.41 -13.46
N ALA A 207 27.13 -3.48 -13.64
CA ALA A 207 26.97 -2.09 -13.21
C ALA A 207 25.92 -1.34 -14.04
N TYR A 208 25.82 -1.66 -15.34
CA TYR A 208 24.80 -1.09 -16.22
C TYR A 208 23.39 -1.52 -15.78
N PHE A 209 23.18 -2.82 -15.57
CA PHE A 209 21.89 -3.35 -15.10
C PHE A 209 21.52 -2.80 -13.73
N TYR A 210 22.48 -2.74 -12.81
CA TYR A 210 22.25 -2.16 -11.49
C TYR A 210 21.78 -0.72 -11.61
N GLN A 211 22.50 0.13 -12.36
CA GLN A 211 22.12 1.53 -12.48
C GLN A 211 20.75 1.73 -13.12
N LYS A 212 20.47 1.04 -14.23
CA LYS A 212 19.21 1.16 -14.98
C LYS A 212 18.02 0.76 -14.13
N TYR A 213 18.03 -0.47 -13.61
CA TYR A 213 16.89 -1.04 -12.93
C TYR A 213 16.76 -0.57 -11.48
N ASN A 214 17.86 -0.18 -10.81
CA ASN A 214 17.76 0.45 -9.48
C ASN A 214 17.21 1.88 -9.58
N GLY A 215 17.57 2.64 -10.61
CA GLY A 215 16.98 3.96 -10.86
C GLY A 215 15.48 3.86 -11.13
N ALA A 216 15.08 2.95 -12.01
CA ALA A 216 13.67 2.70 -12.31
C ALA A 216 12.89 2.21 -11.08
N ALA A 217 13.46 1.29 -10.29
CA ALA A 217 12.82 0.82 -9.05
C ALA A 217 12.66 1.95 -8.02
N ALA A 218 13.64 2.85 -7.91
CA ALA A 218 13.53 4.03 -7.05
C ALA A 218 12.42 4.99 -7.49
N ASN A 219 12.22 5.15 -8.81
CA ASN A 219 11.09 5.93 -9.33
C ASN A 219 9.74 5.30 -8.99
N VAL A 220 9.62 3.97 -9.17
CA VAL A 220 8.40 3.23 -8.77
C VAL A 220 8.15 3.39 -7.27
N GLU A 221 9.19 3.27 -6.44
CA GLU A 221 9.07 3.47 -5.00
C GLU A 221 8.63 4.90 -4.65
N SER A 222 9.24 5.93 -5.23
CA SER A 222 8.87 7.33 -4.99
C SER A 222 7.42 7.61 -5.35
N LYS A 223 6.97 7.14 -6.51
CA LYS A 223 5.57 7.26 -6.95
C LYS A 223 4.62 6.50 -6.03
N THR A 224 5.06 5.35 -5.53
CA THR A 224 4.29 4.55 -4.57
C THR A 224 4.16 5.25 -3.23
N ASP A 225 5.24 5.84 -2.72
CA ASP A 225 5.23 6.67 -1.51
C ASP A 225 4.21 7.81 -1.68
N ALA A 226 4.20 8.44 -2.85
CA ALA A 226 3.30 9.55 -3.14
C ALA A 226 1.82 9.12 -3.23
N ALA A 227 1.50 8.05 -3.95
CA ALA A 227 0.14 7.51 -4.03
C ALA A 227 -0.34 6.97 -2.67
N PHE A 228 0.53 6.34 -1.89
CA PHE A 228 0.24 5.93 -0.52
C PHE A 228 -0.12 7.13 0.35
N ASN A 229 0.67 8.21 0.29
CA ASN A 229 0.39 9.42 1.05
C ASN A 229 -0.94 10.06 0.64
N SER A 230 -1.28 10.04 -0.66
CA SER A 230 -2.57 10.51 -1.16
C SER A 230 -3.76 9.75 -0.56
N LEU A 231 -3.68 8.41 -0.49
CA LEU A 231 -4.66 7.57 0.19
C LEU A 231 -4.70 7.82 1.70
N TYR A 232 -3.53 7.94 2.33
CA TYR A 232 -3.38 8.17 3.75
C TYR A 232 -4.01 9.50 4.18
N THR A 233 -3.81 10.57 3.41
CA THR A 233 -4.45 11.87 3.63
C THR A 233 -5.98 11.76 3.52
N GLY A 234 -6.49 10.97 2.57
CA GLY A 234 -7.94 10.69 2.49
C GLY A 234 -8.46 10.01 3.76
N LEU A 235 -7.78 8.94 4.22
CA LEU A 235 -8.14 8.21 5.43
C LEU A 235 -8.14 9.11 6.67
N THR A 236 -7.08 9.89 6.90
CA THR A 236 -7.00 10.78 8.08
C THR A 236 -8.03 11.89 8.03
N SER A 237 -8.31 12.42 6.85
CA SER A 237 -9.32 13.46 6.65
C SER A 237 -10.73 12.94 6.90
N GLU A 238 -11.03 11.71 6.51
CA GLU A 238 -12.31 11.07 6.78
C GLU A 238 -12.49 10.72 8.26
N LEU A 239 -11.44 10.20 8.91
CA LEU A 239 -11.43 10.00 10.37
C LEU A 239 -11.75 11.30 11.10
N LYS A 240 -11.06 12.39 10.75
CA LYS A 240 -11.26 13.71 11.35
C LYS A 240 -12.67 14.26 11.10
N ALA A 241 -13.19 14.12 9.88
CA ALA A 241 -14.55 14.55 9.54
C ALA A 241 -15.62 13.82 10.38
N ASN A 242 -15.34 12.59 10.81
CA ASN A 242 -16.21 11.79 11.69
C ASN A 242 -15.89 11.95 13.19
N GLY A 243 -15.04 12.90 13.57
CA GLY A 243 -14.71 13.22 14.97
C GLY A 243 -13.68 12.29 15.61
N PHE A 244 -13.00 11.46 14.82
CA PHE A 244 -11.94 10.56 15.29
C PHE A 244 -10.55 11.19 15.16
N SER A 245 -9.60 10.68 15.94
CA SER A 245 -8.19 11.08 15.86
C SER A 245 -7.51 10.48 14.63
N GLU A 246 -6.70 11.28 13.94
CA GLU A 246 -5.83 10.82 12.83
C GLU A 246 -4.86 9.73 13.29
N SER A 247 -4.52 9.69 14.59
CA SER A 247 -3.64 8.66 15.16
C SER A 247 -4.15 7.23 14.98
N HIS A 248 -5.44 7.04 14.72
CA HIS A 248 -5.98 5.72 14.36
C HIS A 248 -5.39 5.19 13.05
N ALA A 249 -4.92 6.04 12.14
CA ALA A 249 -4.30 5.65 10.89
C ALA A 249 -2.81 5.31 11.01
N ASN A 250 -2.14 5.60 12.13
CA ASN A 250 -0.68 5.44 12.28
C ASN A 250 -0.16 4.05 11.89
N GLN A 251 -0.94 3.00 12.13
CA GLN A 251 -0.55 1.63 11.78
C GLN A 251 -0.35 1.46 10.27
N TYR A 252 -1.14 2.11 9.42
CA TYR A 252 -0.98 2.02 7.95
C TYR A 252 0.39 2.52 7.50
N LYS A 253 0.89 3.59 8.10
CA LYS A 253 2.22 4.12 7.79
C LYS A 253 3.32 3.16 8.26
N ALA A 254 3.15 2.57 9.45
CA ALA A 254 4.10 1.59 9.97
C ALA A 254 4.15 0.32 9.10
N ASP A 255 2.98 -0.19 8.71
CA ASP A 255 2.85 -1.36 7.85
C ASP A 255 3.41 -1.08 6.46
N TYR A 256 3.13 0.10 5.90
CA TYR A 256 3.68 0.53 4.62
C TYR A 256 5.22 0.53 4.61
N GLU A 257 5.85 1.16 5.61
CA GLU A 257 7.31 1.18 5.71
C GLU A 257 7.90 -0.21 5.91
N ALA A 258 7.23 -1.08 6.68
CA ALA A 258 7.64 -2.47 6.86
C ALA A 258 7.54 -3.27 5.54
N MET A 259 6.47 -3.10 4.78
CA MET A 259 6.27 -3.73 3.47
C MET A 259 7.33 -3.25 2.47
N LYS A 260 7.65 -1.95 2.47
CA LYS A 260 8.68 -1.36 1.60
C LYS A 260 10.04 -2.04 1.78
N GLU A 261 10.45 -2.23 3.02
CA GLU A 261 11.71 -2.92 3.35
C GLU A 261 11.66 -4.40 2.98
N SER A 262 10.55 -5.08 3.29
CA SER A 262 10.35 -6.49 2.93
C SER A 262 10.44 -6.70 1.41
N ARG A 263 9.77 -5.83 0.64
CA ARG A 263 9.76 -5.89 -0.82
C ARG A 263 11.14 -5.64 -1.40
N ARG A 264 11.90 -4.64 -0.91
CA ARG A 264 13.29 -4.41 -1.33
C ARG A 264 14.17 -5.65 -1.12
N SER A 265 14.03 -6.30 0.03
CA SER A 265 14.75 -7.55 0.33
C SER A 265 14.36 -8.69 -0.62
N GLU A 266 13.06 -8.86 -0.89
CA GLU A 266 12.56 -9.87 -1.83
C GLU A 266 13.05 -9.62 -3.26
N LEU A 267 13.01 -8.37 -3.73
CA LEU A 267 13.53 -7.97 -5.03
C LEU A 267 15.03 -8.27 -5.13
N LEU A 268 15.80 -7.91 -4.10
CA LEU A 268 17.22 -8.22 -4.05
C LEU A 268 17.43 -9.74 -4.17
N SER A 269 16.69 -10.54 -3.41
CA SER A 269 16.77 -12.01 -3.49
C SER A 269 16.42 -12.55 -4.88
N LYS A 270 15.37 -12.03 -5.53
CA LYS A 270 14.96 -12.44 -6.89
C LYS A 270 16.02 -12.09 -7.95
N VAL A 271 16.80 -11.03 -7.73
CA VAL A 271 17.84 -10.57 -8.66
C VAL A 271 19.19 -11.22 -8.38
N THR A 272 19.56 -11.42 -7.11
CA THR A 272 20.84 -12.04 -6.72
C THR A 272 20.79 -13.55 -6.59
N GLY A 273 19.60 -14.15 -6.60
CA GLY A 273 19.35 -15.59 -6.54
C GLY A 273 19.56 -16.33 -7.86
N MET A 274 20.43 -15.79 -8.73
CA MET A 274 21.12 -16.50 -9.81
C MET A 274 22.50 -16.95 -9.35
#